data_AF-K9YIP2-F1
#
_entry.id   AF-K9YIP2-F1
#
_cell.length_a   1.000
_cell.length_b   1.000
_cell.length_c   1.000
_cell.angle_alpha   90.00
_cell.angle_beta   90.00
_cell.angle_gamma   90.00
#
_symmetry.space_group_name_H-M   'P 1'
#
loop_
_entity.id
_entity.type
_entity.pdbx_description
1 polymer ?
#
loop_
_entity_poly.entity_id
_entity_poly.type
_entity_poly.pdbx_seq_one_letter_code
_entity_poly.pdbx_strand_id
1 'polypeptide(L)'
;MATKKKNKGILKKVLIIVSGLAFVFFSVSAVVNMIINPQTPVSTGNETPGGDDLMDSQIEREIAGYQSVIDDEPENRFALERLVELNLQRGDLQGALPHMEKLAEVHPEDERYQEVLGIIRQGLEEQQNPPSEVPITPETPENGE
;
A
#
# COMPACT_ATOMS: atom_id res chain seq x y z
N MET A 1 9.37 -27.76 -73.02
CA MET A 1 9.77 -27.23 -71.70
C MET A 1 9.19 -25.83 -71.56
N ALA A 2 8.35 -25.54 -70.56
CA ALA A 2 7.77 -24.21 -70.35
C ALA A 2 8.09 -23.73 -68.92
N THR A 3 8.85 -22.64 -68.81
CA THR A 3 9.28 -22.05 -67.53
C THR A 3 8.23 -21.07 -67.02
N LYS A 4 7.72 -21.32 -65.80
CA LYS A 4 6.67 -20.54 -65.14
C LYS A 4 7.25 -19.21 -64.63
N LYS A 5 6.84 -18.09 -65.23
CA LYS A 5 7.23 -16.72 -64.85
C LYS A 5 6.71 -16.37 -63.44
N LYS A 6 7.63 -16.08 -62.50
CA LYS A 6 7.34 -15.83 -61.08
C LYS A 6 6.99 -14.36 -60.84
N ASN A 7 5.74 -14.08 -60.46
CA ASN A 7 5.19 -12.73 -60.27
C ASN A 7 5.66 -12.09 -58.94
N LYS A 8 6.86 -11.51 -58.93
CA LYS A 8 7.50 -10.85 -57.77
C LYS A 8 6.68 -9.70 -57.15
N GLY A 9 5.70 -9.13 -57.87
CA GLY A 9 4.84 -8.04 -57.38
C GLY A 9 3.73 -8.49 -56.41
N ILE A 10 3.24 -9.72 -56.55
CA ILE A 10 2.17 -10.25 -55.69
C ILE A 10 2.75 -10.67 -54.34
N LEU A 11 3.96 -11.25 -54.34
CA LEU A 11 4.71 -11.59 -53.12
C LEU A 11 4.97 -10.37 -52.22
N LYS A 12 5.31 -9.21 -52.79
CA LYS A 12 5.51 -7.98 -52.01
C LYS A 12 4.20 -7.47 -51.37
N LYS A 13 3.06 -7.61 -52.05
CA LYS A 13 1.75 -7.20 -51.51
C LYS A 13 1.28 -8.12 -50.39
N VAL A 14 1.51 -9.42 -50.51
CA VAL A 14 1.23 -10.41 -49.44
C VAL A 14 2.08 -10.12 -48.20
N LEU A 15 3.36 -9.76 -48.37
CA LEU A 15 4.25 -9.42 -47.25
C LEU A 15 3.73 -8.22 -46.42
N ILE A 16 3.16 -7.20 -47.08
CA ILE A 16 2.63 -5.99 -46.41
C ILE A 16 1.35 -6.30 -45.62
N ILE A 17 0.45 -7.13 -46.18
CA ILE A 17 -0.81 -7.50 -45.52
C ILE A 17 -0.55 -8.40 -44.29
N VAL A 18 0.40 -9.33 -44.39
CA VAL A 18 0.78 -10.21 -43.27
C VAL A 18 1.42 -9.42 -42.12
N SER A 19 2.19 -8.37 -42.42
CA SER A 19 2.80 -7.49 -41.41
C SER A 19 1.78 -6.67 -40.61
N GLY A 20 0.76 -6.11 -41.28
CA GLY A 20 -0.32 -5.39 -40.59
C GLY A 20 -1.16 -6.29 -39.67
N LEU A 21 -1.35 -7.56 -40.06
CA LEU A 21 -2.06 -8.56 -39.24
C LEU A 21 -1.22 -9.02 -38.04
N ALA A 22 0.12 -9.01 -38.14
CA ALA A 22 1.02 -9.38 -37.06
C ALA A 22 1.12 -8.31 -35.95
N PHE A 23 0.93 -7.03 -36.27
CA PHE A 23 0.94 -5.94 -35.26
C PHE A 23 -0.28 -6.00 -34.32
N VAL A 24 -1.43 -6.44 -34.84
CA VAL A 24 -2.64 -6.67 -34.02
C VAL A 24 -2.49 -7.93 -33.16
N PHE A 25 -1.78 -8.96 -33.64
CA PHE A 25 -1.51 -10.17 -32.85
C PHE A 25 -0.47 -9.97 -31.73
N PHE A 26 0.46 -9.02 -31.85
CA PHE A 26 1.40 -8.67 -30.77
C PHE A 26 0.77 -7.80 -29.66
N SER A 27 -0.29 -7.04 -29.95
CA SER A 27 -1.02 -6.28 -28.91
C SER A 27 -1.91 -7.15 -28.02
N VAL A 28 -2.34 -8.32 -28.50
CA VAL A 28 -3.29 -9.18 -27.75
C VAL A 28 -2.56 -10.19 -26.83
N SER A 29 -1.30 -10.55 -27.11
CA SER A 29 -0.54 -11.50 -26.28
C SER A 29 -0.26 -10.97 -24.86
N ALA A 30 -0.11 -9.66 -24.68
CA ALA A 30 0.03 -9.04 -23.36
C ALA A 30 -1.24 -9.21 -22.50
N VAL A 31 -2.41 -9.19 -23.13
CA VAL A 31 -3.71 -9.29 -22.43
C VAL A 31 -4.10 -10.74 -22.17
N VAL A 32 -3.75 -11.68 -23.05
CA VAL A 32 -4.09 -13.10 -22.85
C VAL A 32 -3.28 -13.74 -21.72
N ASN A 33 -2.01 -13.36 -21.52
CA ASN A 33 -1.22 -13.81 -20.37
C ASN A 33 -1.73 -13.25 -19.02
N MET A 34 -2.44 -12.12 -19.03
CA MET A 34 -3.15 -11.59 -17.86
C MET A 34 -4.35 -12.47 -17.46
N ILE A 35 -4.95 -13.19 -18.41
CA ILE A 35 -6.11 -14.06 -18.18
C ILE A 35 -5.69 -15.49 -17.78
N ILE A 36 -4.56 -15.99 -18.29
CA ILE A 36 -4.16 -17.40 -18.11
C ILE A 36 -3.18 -17.58 -16.94
N ASN A 37 -2.33 -16.59 -16.61
CA ASN A 37 -1.33 -16.74 -15.55
C ASN A 37 -1.07 -15.40 -14.82
N PRO A 38 -1.94 -14.99 -13.87
CA PRO A 38 -1.84 -13.70 -13.21
C PRO A 38 -0.73 -13.72 -12.15
N GLN A 39 0.52 -13.57 -12.57
CA GLN A 39 1.66 -13.33 -11.68
C GLN A 39 2.60 -12.29 -12.30
N THR A 40 2.09 -11.07 -12.43
CA THR A 40 2.86 -9.86 -12.15
C THR A 40 2.27 -9.26 -10.88
N PRO A 41 3.07 -8.84 -9.88
CA PRO A 41 2.55 -8.22 -8.67
C PRO A 41 2.12 -6.78 -8.99
N VAL A 42 1.00 -6.66 -9.67
CA VAL A 42 0.16 -5.48 -9.64
C VAL A 42 -1.14 -5.97 -9.03
N SER A 43 -1.34 -5.66 -7.75
CA SER A 43 -2.61 -5.92 -7.07
C SER A 43 -3.74 -5.42 -7.95
N THR A 44 -4.52 -6.37 -8.44
CA THR A 44 -5.86 -6.12 -8.97
C THR A 44 -6.74 -5.86 -7.76
N GLY A 45 -7.01 -4.59 -7.49
CA GLY A 45 -8.18 -4.14 -6.74
C GLY A 45 -9.06 -3.39 -7.72
N ASN A 46 -10.08 -4.06 -8.23
CA ASN A 46 -11.18 -3.42 -8.96
C ASN A 46 -12.08 -2.76 -7.90
N GLU A 47 -11.62 -1.65 -7.36
CA GLU A 47 -12.41 -0.77 -6.52
C GLU A 47 -12.31 0.57 -7.21
N THR A 48 -13.45 1.21 -7.53
CA THR A 48 -13.40 2.66 -7.65
C THR A 48 -12.98 3.10 -6.27
N PRO A 49 -11.76 3.61 -6.05
CA PRO A 49 -11.39 3.96 -4.72
C PRO A 49 -12.32 5.10 -4.33
N GLY A 50 -13.19 4.86 -3.35
CA GLY A 50 -13.54 5.96 -2.46
C GLY A 50 -12.21 6.59 -2.04
N GLY A 51 -12.15 7.91 -1.93
CA GLY A 51 -10.87 8.64 -1.74
C GLY A 51 -9.96 8.08 -0.64
N ASP A 52 -10.53 7.32 0.30
CA ASP A 52 -9.85 6.60 1.38
C ASP A 52 -8.90 5.48 0.89
N ASP A 53 -9.28 4.66 -0.10
CA ASP A 53 -8.45 3.52 -0.57
C ASP A 53 -7.23 3.97 -1.40
N LEU A 54 -7.33 5.11 -2.11
CA LEU A 54 -6.16 5.75 -2.72
C LEU A 54 -5.21 6.35 -1.68
N MET A 55 -5.74 6.84 -0.56
CA MET A 55 -4.93 7.42 0.51
C MET A 55 -4.15 6.33 1.23
N ASP A 56 -4.79 5.21 1.57
CA ASP A 56 -4.13 4.07 2.20
C ASP A 56 -3.01 3.50 1.32
N SER A 57 -3.27 3.35 0.01
CA SER A 57 -2.23 2.94 -0.94
C SER A 57 -1.06 3.91 -1.05
N GLN A 58 -1.29 5.22 -0.86
CA GLN A 58 -0.22 6.22 -0.84
C GLN A 58 0.61 6.12 0.44
N ILE A 59 -0.04 6.01 1.60
CA ILE A 59 0.63 5.89 2.89
C ILE A 59 1.49 4.62 2.93
N GLU A 60 1.01 3.49 2.40
CA GLU A 60 1.81 2.25 2.31
C GLU A 60 3.09 2.42 1.49
N ARG A 61 3.02 3.13 0.35
CA ARG A 61 4.20 3.43 -0.46
C ARG A 61 5.19 4.33 0.28
N GLU A 62 4.69 5.32 1.02
CA GLU A 62 5.55 6.18 1.84
C GLU A 62 6.24 5.39 2.95
N ILE A 63 5.50 4.54 3.67
CA ILE A 63 6.06 3.66 4.70
C ILE A 63 7.19 2.80 4.10
N ALA A 64 6.96 2.16 2.95
CA ALA A 64 7.98 1.35 2.29
C ALA A 64 9.21 2.18 1.89
N GLY A 65 9.02 3.41 1.44
CA GLY A 65 10.11 4.33 1.10
C GLY A 65 10.97 4.68 2.31
N TYR A 66 10.34 5.02 3.44
CA TYR A 66 11.05 5.34 4.68
C TYR A 66 11.67 4.11 5.34
N GLN A 67 11.06 2.92 5.21
CA GLN A 67 11.65 1.69 5.69
C GLN A 67 13.01 1.42 5.02
N SER A 68 13.10 1.66 3.71
CA SER A 68 14.39 1.56 3.00
C SER A 68 15.44 2.56 3.50
N VAL A 69 15.02 3.74 4.00
CA VAL A 69 15.95 4.70 4.60
C VAL A 69 16.46 4.18 5.94
N ILE A 70 15.60 3.56 6.76
CA ILE A 70 15.98 2.97 8.05
C ILE A 70 16.93 1.78 7.88
N ASP A 71 16.80 1.01 6.79
CA ASP A 71 17.72 -0.10 6.50
C ASP A 71 19.17 0.38 6.32
N ASP A 72 19.35 1.56 5.73
CA ASP A 72 20.67 2.18 5.53
C ASP A 72 21.08 3.09 6.71
N GLU A 73 20.13 3.79 7.32
CA GLU A 73 20.32 4.77 8.39
C GLU A 73 19.36 4.52 9.59
N PRO A 74 19.67 3.55 10.47
CA PRO A 74 18.76 3.09 11.52
C PRO A 74 18.39 4.14 12.58
N GLU A 75 19.17 5.22 12.68
CA GLU A 75 19.00 6.30 13.63
C GLU A 75 18.62 7.62 12.95
N ASN A 76 18.21 7.56 11.68
CA ASN A 76 17.72 8.73 10.97
C ASN A 76 16.40 9.19 11.60
N ARG A 77 16.51 10.21 12.45
CA ARG A 77 15.39 10.83 13.17
C ARG A 77 14.21 11.15 12.25
N PHE A 78 14.48 11.71 11.07
CA PHE A 78 13.42 12.10 10.14
C PHE A 78 12.68 10.87 9.59
N ALA A 79 13.39 9.81 9.22
CA ALA A 79 12.75 8.58 8.75
C ALA A 79 11.93 7.90 9.87
N LEU A 80 12.46 7.85 11.09
CA LEU A 80 11.73 7.31 12.24
C LEU A 80 10.47 8.13 12.56
N GLU A 81 10.56 9.47 12.57
CA GLU A 81 9.42 10.36 12.81
C GLU A 81 8.34 10.16 11.75
N ARG A 82 8.73 10.07 10.47
CA ARG A 82 7.80 9.85 9.36
C ARG A 82 7.12 8.48 9.44
N LEU A 83 7.85 7.43 9.81
CA LEU A 83 7.25 6.11 10.01
C LEU A 83 6.25 6.11 11.16
N VAL A 84 6.55 6.78 12.29
CA VAL A 84 5.57 6.94 13.37
C VAL A 84 4.32 7.66 12.86
N GLU A 85 4.48 8.81 12.22
CA GLU A 85 3.34 9.63 11.75
C GLU A 85 2.43 8.86 10.79
N LEU A 86 3.02 8.17 9.81
CA LEU A 86 2.27 7.39 8.81
C LEU A 86 1.53 6.20 9.44
N ASN A 87 2.14 5.51 10.41
CA ASN A 87 1.48 4.43 11.13
C ASN A 87 0.33 4.96 12.02
N LEU A 88 0.54 6.07 12.73
CA LEU A 88 -0.50 6.73 13.52
C LEU A 88 -1.67 7.22 12.65
N GLN A 89 -1.39 7.75 11.45
CA GLN A 89 -2.42 8.19 10.51
C GLN A 89 -3.35 7.06 10.08
N ARG A 90 -2.82 5.83 10.00
CA ARG A 90 -3.60 4.61 9.69
C ARG A 90 -4.21 3.94 10.94
N GLY A 91 -4.00 4.51 12.12
CA GLY A 91 -4.40 3.92 13.39
C GLY A 91 -3.57 2.69 13.80
N ASP A 92 -2.44 2.42 13.12
CA ASP A 92 -1.55 1.30 13.43
C ASP A 92 -0.60 1.66 14.58
N LEU A 93 -1.12 1.61 15.81
CA LEU A 93 -0.31 1.85 17.01
C LEU A 93 0.80 0.80 17.19
N GLN A 94 0.57 -0.44 16.73
CA GLN A 94 1.58 -1.51 16.80
C GLN A 94 2.76 -1.23 15.86
N GLY A 95 2.49 -0.78 14.64
CA GLY A 95 3.50 -0.37 13.68
C GLY A 95 4.27 0.89 14.11
N ALA A 96 3.61 1.83 14.78
CA ALA A 96 4.24 3.06 15.27
C ALA A 96 5.19 2.83 16.46
N LEU A 97 4.85 1.88 17.34
CA LEU A 97 5.56 1.63 18.60
C LEU A 97 7.09 1.45 18.45
N PRO A 98 7.62 0.53 17.63
CA PRO A 98 9.06 0.28 17.57
C PRO A 98 9.85 1.50 17.08
N HIS A 99 9.28 2.29 16.17
CA HIS A 99 9.91 3.49 15.64
C HIS A 99 9.96 4.61 16.70
N MET A 100 8.89 4.75 17.48
CA MET A 100 8.84 5.71 18.59
C MET A 100 9.76 5.31 19.76
N GLU A 101 9.85 4.01 20.07
CA GLU A 101 10.81 3.51 21.05
C GLU A 101 12.24 3.84 20.67
N LYS A 102 12.60 3.64 19.39
CA LYS A 102 13.93 3.99 18.89
C LYS A 102 14.19 5.49 18.98
N LEU A 103 13.24 6.36 18.61
CA LEU A 103 13.36 7.82 18.78
C LEU A 103 13.62 8.21 20.23
N ALA A 104 12.85 7.65 21.15
CA ALA A 104 12.96 7.92 22.58
C ALA A 104 14.29 7.41 23.18
N GLU A 105 14.87 6.35 22.62
CA GLU A 105 16.18 5.80 23.00
C GLU A 105 17.34 6.67 22.48
N VAL A 106 17.29 7.08 21.20
CA VAL A 106 18.40 7.83 20.58
C VAL A 106 18.38 9.34 20.90
N HIS A 107 17.22 9.87 21.29
CA HIS A 107 17.02 11.28 21.66
C HIS A 107 16.34 11.43 23.04
N PRO A 108 16.98 10.96 24.12
CA PRO A 108 16.39 11.01 25.46
C PRO A 108 16.20 12.44 26.00
N GLU A 109 16.87 13.43 25.40
CA GLU A 109 16.71 14.86 25.72
C GLU A 109 15.39 15.45 25.23
N ASP A 110 14.72 14.80 24.27
CA ASP A 110 13.46 15.27 23.72
C ASP A 110 12.28 14.58 24.41
N GLU A 111 11.76 15.27 25.43
CA GLU A 111 10.65 14.79 26.25
C GLU A 111 9.38 14.46 25.43
N ARG A 112 9.23 15.05 24.23
CA ARG A 112 8.09 14.81 23.35
C ARG A 112 8.03 13.36 22.88
N TYR A 113 9.17 12.70 22.66
CA TYR A 113 9.18 11.30 22.25
C TYR A 113 8.71 10.38 23.38
N GLN A 114 9.07 10.69 24.63
CA GLN A 114 8.58 9.95 25.79
C GLN A 114 7.07 10.12 25.99
N GLU A 115 6.56 11.33 25.78
CA GLU A 115 5.13 11.62 25.83
C GLU A 115 4.35 10.82 24.77
N VAL A 116 4.77 10.89 23.50
CA VAL A 116 4.11 10.15 22.42
C VAL A 116 4.23 8.64 22.60
N LEU A 117 5.36 8.14 23.09
CA LEU A 117 5.53 6.73 23.43
C LEU A 117 4.52 6.28 24.51
N GLY A 118 4.31 7.10 25.53
CA GLY A 118 3.29 6.87 26.56
C GLY A 118 1.88 6.78 25.98
N ILE A 119 1.52 7.71 25.08
CA ILE A 119 0.23 7.73 24.40
C ILE A 119 0.02 6.47 23.54
N ILE A 120 1.03 6.06 22.77
CA ILE A 120 0.96 4.85 21.94
C ILE A 120 0.75 3.61 22.81
N ARG A 121 1.52 3.47 23.90
CA ARG A 121 1.39 2.34 24.83
C ARG A 121 0.03 2.29 25.48
N GLN A 122 -0.48 3.43 25.95
CA GLN A 122 -1.82 3.50 26.53
C GLN A 122 -2.90 3.12 25.52
N GLY A 123 -2.83 3.63 24.28
CA GLY A 123 -3.77 3.26 23.23
C GLY A 123 -3.72 1.75 22.89
N LEU A 124 -2.54 1.12 22.97
CA LEU A 124 -2.40 -0.33 22.79
C LEU A 124 -2.99 -1.14 23.95
N GLU A 125 -2.87 -0.65 25.18
CA GLU A 125 -3.49 -1.26 26.36
C GLU A 125 -5.02 -1.18 26.26
N GLU A 126 -5.56 -0.03 25.86
CA GLU A 126 -7.00 0.17 25.65
C GLU A 126 -7.57 -0.73 24.54
N GLN A 127 -6.81 -0.97 23.46
CA GLN A 127 -7.22 -1.91 22.41
C GLN A 127 -7.23 -3.36 22.89
N GLN A 128 -6.33 -3.74 23.80
CA GLN A 128 -6.22 -5.10 24.33
C GLN A 128 -7.17 -5.37 25.49
N ASN A 129 -7.46 -4.36 26.30
CA ASN A 129 -8.35 -4.42 27.44
C ASN A 129 -9.36 -3.28 27.35
N PRO A 130 -10.34 -3.35 26.42
CA PRO A 130 -11.35 -2.33 26.29
C PRO A 130 -12.03 -2.15 27.65
N PRO A 131 -12.25 -0.90 28.11
CA PRO A 131 -12.89 -0.67 29.39
C PRO A 131 -14.18 -1.48 29.41
N SER A 132 -14.24 -2.44 30.35
CA SER A 132 -15.44 -3.27 30.54
C SER A 132 -16.61 -2.32 30.65
N GLU A 133 -17.57 -2.42 29.70
CA GLU A 133 -18.80 -1.64 29.66
C GLU A 133 -19.18 -1.23 31.06
N VAL A 134 -19.13 0.07 31.37
CA VAL A 134 -19.82 0.59 32.56
C VAL A 134 -21.24 0.09 32.38
N PRO A 135 -21.75 -0.83 33.22
CA PRO A 135 -23.11 -1.27 33.09
C PRO A 135 -23.93 0.00 33.23
N ILE A 136 -24.60 0.40 32.15
CA ILE A 136 -25.59 1.46 32.21
C ILE A 136 -26.71 0.82 33.03
N THR A 137 -26.58 0.83 34.36
CA THR A 137 -27.74 0.67 35.23
C THR A 137 -28.68 1.77 34.77
N PRO A 138 -29.87 1.43 34.23
CA PRO A 138 -30.83 2.45 33.89
C PRO A 138 -31.09 3.18 35.20
N GLU A 139 -30.65 4.44 35.27
CA GLU A 139 -30.93 5.30 36.39
C GLU A 139 -32.45 5.30 36.52
N THR A 140 -32.91 4.64 37.59
CA THR A 140 -34.32 4.63 37.95
C THR A 140 -34.70 6.10 38.07
N PRO A 141 -35.74 6.59 37.38
CA PRO A 141 -36.13 7.97 37.55
C PRO A 141 -36.51 8.13 39.02
N GLU A 142 -35.69 8.86 39.77
CA GLU A 142 -36.02 9.33 41.10
C GLU A 142 -37.21 10.27 40.92
N ASN A 143 -38.39 9.67 41.03
CA ASN A 143 -39.67 10.34 40.96
C ASN A 143 -39.76 11.21 42.21
N GLY A 144 -39.25 12.44 42.09
CA GLY A 144 -39.39 13.48 43.10
C GLY A 144 -40.83 13.97 43.12
N GLU A 145 -41.46 13.73 44.26
CA GLU A 145 -42.82 14.14 44.66
C GLU A 145 -43.07 15.66 44.55
#